data_AF-A0A2V7H5Z7-F1
#
_entry.id   AF-A0A2V7H5Z7-F1
#
_cell.length_a   1.000
_cell.length_b   1.000
_cell.length_c   1.000
_cell.angle_alpha   90.00
_cell.angle_beta   90.00
_cell.angle_gamma   90.00
#
_symmetry.space_group_name_H-M   'P 1'
#
loop_
_entity.id
_entity.type
_entity.pdbx_description
1 polymer ?
#
loop_
_entity_poly.entity_id
_entity_poly.type
_entity_poly.pdbx_seq_one_letter_code
_entity_poly.pdbx_strand_id
1 'polypeptide(L)'
;DGQPHRMPGGQSRWSSGKDLSWEPLRPELVVEVAYDHMQGDRFRHTAQFRRWRDDKRPRDCTYEQLEVVPPHELKAIFATSR
;
A
#
# COMPACT_ATOMS: atom_id res chain seq x y z
N ASP A 1 -5.47 -17.50 -11.68
CA ASP A 1 -6.25 -16.82 -10.64
C ASP A 1 -6.32 -15.32 -10.89
N GLY A 2 -7.53 -14.85 -11.21
CA GLY A 2 -7.80 -13.55 -11.83
C GLY A 2 -7.81 -12.39 -10.85
N GLN A 3 -6.64 -11.88 -10.47
CA GLN A 3 -6.56 -10.52 -9.96
C GLN A 3 -6.58 -9.55 -11.16
N PRO A 4 -7.58 -8.66 -11.27
CA PRO A 4 -7.59 -7.67 -12.35
C PRO A 4 -6.36 -6.80 -12.19
N HIS A 5 -5.44 -6.81 -13.17
CA HIS A 5 -4.33 -5.88 -13.13
C HIS A 5 -4.89 -4.47 -13.21
N ARG A 6 -4.64 -3.66 -12.18
CA ARG A 6 -4.95 -2.24 -12.23
C ARG A 6 -3.83 -1.57 -12.99
N MET A 7 -4.09 -1.20 -14.24
CA MET A 7 -3.16 -0.38 -14.99
C MET A 7 -3.31 1.08 -14.61
N PRO A 8 -2.23 1.77 -14.23
CA PRO A 8 -2.21 3.22 -14.29
C PRO A 8 -2.64 3.70 -15.68
N GLY A 9 -3.50 4.71 -15.74
CA GLY A 9 -4.10 5.19 -16.99
C GLY A 9 -5.17 4.29 -17.62
N GLY A 10 -5.48 3.15 -17.00
CA GLY A 10 -6.54 2.26 -17.47
C GLY A 10 -7.93 2.91 -17.43
N GLN A 11 -8.73 2.66 -18.46
CA GLN A 11 -10.11 3.15 -18.49
C GLN A 11 -10.99 2.42 -17.46
N SER A 12 -11.91 3.17 -16.86
CA SER A 12 -12.92 2.67 -15.93
C SER A 12 -14.28 3.28 -16.25
N ARG A 13 -15.35 2.75 -15.64
CA ARG A 13 -16.71 3.31 -15.76
C ARG A 13 -16.82 4.78 -15.34
N TRP A 14 -15.84 5.31 -14.62
CA TRP A 14 -15.78 6.70 -14.15
C TRP A 14 -14.85 7.60 -14.98
N SER A 15 -14.17 7.04 -15.99
CA SER A 15 -13.23 7.81 -16.82
C SER A 15 -13.92 8.88 -17.65
N SER A 16 -15.17 8.65 -18.10
CA SER A 16 -16.03 9.65 -18.76
C SER A 16 -15.34 10.40 -19.92
N GLY A 17 -14.52 9.71 -20.71
CA GLY A 17 -13.80 10.30 -21.85
C GLY A 17 -12.66 11.26 -21.48
N LYS A 18 -12.25 11.32 -20.22
CA LYS A 18 -11.09 12.11 -19.78
C LYS A 18 -9.80 11.54 -20.37
N ASP A 19 -8.82 12.42 -20.60
CA ASP A 19 -7.45 11.99 -20.81
C ASP A 19 -6.93 11.33 -19.52
N LEU A 20 -6.46 10.10 -19.67
CA LEU A 20 -5.89 9.28 -18.60
C LEU A 20 -4.45 8.91 -18.94
N SER A 21 -3.77 9.72 -19.76
CA SER A 21 -2.35 9.60 -20.03
C SER A 21 -1.58 9.42 -18.71
N TRP A 22 -0.70 8.43 -18.70
CA TRP A 22 0.10 8.07 -17.54
C TRP A 22 1.57 8.05 -17.92
N GLU A 23 2.36 8.82 -17.17
CA GLU A 23 3.81 8.87 -17.29
C GLU A 23 4.42 8.23 -16.03
N PRO A 24 5.24 7.17 -16.16
CA PRO A 24 5.94 6.60 -15.01
C PRO A 24 6.92 7.62 -14.43
N LEU A 25 6.89 7.79 -13.10
CA LEU A 25 7.88 8.59 -12.39
C LEU A 25 8.96 7.70 -11.78
N ARG A 26 10.20 8.20 -11.76
CA ARG A 26 11.28 7.57 -11.00
C ARG A 26 11.06 7.84 -9.50
N PRO A 27 11.20 6.82 -8.62
CA PRO A 27 11.07 7.00 -7.18
C PRO A 27 12.32 7.68 -6.61
N GLU A 28 12.34 9.01 -6.64
CA GLU A 28 13.47 9.83 -6.16
C GLU A 28 13.24 10.43 -4.77
N LEU A 29 11.98 10.64 -4.36
CA LEU A 29 11.61 11.29 -3.11
C LEU A 29 10.88 10.33 -2.16
N VAL A 30 11.05 10.55 -0.85
CA VAL A 30 10.43 9.73 0.19
C VAL A 30 9.54 10.59 1.09
N VAL A 31 8.39 10.05 1.44
CA VAL A 31 7.43 10.65 2.38
C VAL A 31 7.15 9.68 3.51
N GLU A 32 6.90 10.23 4.69
CA GLU A 32 6.32 9.51 5.81
C GLU A 32 4.80 9.67 5.75
N VAL A 33 4.09 8.56 5.96
CA VAL A 33 2.63 8.52 5.99
C VAL A 33 2.15 7.80 7.23
N ALA A 34 0.98 8.20 7.74
CA ALA A 34 0.20 7.34 8.63
C ALA A 34 -0.81 6.53 7.82
N TYR A 35 -1.04 5.30 8.25
CA TYR A 35 -1.97 4.38 7.61
C TYR A 35 -2.73 3.59 8.69
N ASP A 36 -3.93 3.12 8.35
CA ASP A 36 -4.75 2.32 9.26
C ASP A 36 -4.29 0.85 9.24
N HIS A 37 -4.33 0.21 8.06
CA HIS A 37 -3.90 -1.18 7.88
C HIS A 37 -3.50 -1.48 6.43
N MET A 38 -2.76 -2.57 6.24
CA MET A 38 -2.44 -3.13 4.93
C MET A 38 -3.54 -4.06 4.44
N GLN A 39 -3.79 -4.07 3.13
CA GLN A 39 -4.60 -5.06 2.42
C GLN A 39 -3.72 -5.73 1.36
N GLY A 40 -3.04 -6.82 1.75
CA GLY A 40 -2.00 -7.43 0.92
C GLY A 40 -0.78 -6.51 0.83
N ASP A 41 -0.40 -6.12 -0.37
CA ASP A 41 0.76 -5.29 -0.71
C ASP A 41 0.45 -3.78 -0.81
N ARG A 42 -0.68 -3.32 -0.27
CA ARG A 42 -1.08 -1.91 -0.32
C ARG A 42 -1.76 -1.43 0.94
N PHE A 43 -1.74 -0.12 1.17
CA PHE A 43 -2.56 0.49 2.22
C PHE A 43 -4.05 0.33 1.91
N ARG A 44 -4.84 0.03 2.94
CA ARG A 44 -6.29 0.21 2.93
C ARG A 44 -6.60 1.62 3.41
N HIS A 45 -7.54 2.26 2.71
CA HIS A 45 -7.90 3.67 2.89
C HIS A 45 -6.75 4.62 2.51
N THR A 46 -7.07 5.91 2.46
CA THR A 46 -6.10 6.94 2.07
C THR A 46 -5.04 7.08 3.15
N ALA A 47 -3.78 6.78 2.80
CA ALA A 47 -2.65 7.07 3.67
C ALA A 47 -2.50 8.58 3.83
N GLN A 48 -2.29 9.04 5.07
CA GLN A 48 -2.21 10.46 5.40
C GLN A 48 -0.76 10.91 5.36
N PHE A 49 -0.46 11.87 4.48
CA PHE A 49 0.86 12.50 4.42
C PHE A 49 1.23 13.12 5.78
N ARG A 50 2.45 12.87 6.24
CA ARG A 50 3.00 13.47 7.46
C ARG A 50 4.09 14.47 7.14
N ARG A 51 5.16 14.02 6.46
CA ARG A 51 6.32 14.86 6.13
C ARG A 51 7.16 14.24 5.03
N TRP A 52 8.01 15.07 4.42
CA TRP A 52 9.11 14.59 3.57
C TRP A 52 10.22 13.97 4.41
N ARG A 53 10.92 12.99 3.82
CA ARG A 53 12.06 12.27 4.41
C ARG A 53 13.27 12.40 3.48
N ASP A 54 13.83 13.60 3.41
CA ASP A 54 15.09 13.88 2.71
C ASP A 54 16.28 13.11 3.30
N ASP A 55 16.16 12.67 4.56
CA ASP A 55 17.08 11.81 5.28
C ASP A 55 17.02 10.32 4.87
N LYS A 56 16.04 9.89 4.07
CA LYS A 56 15.82 8.48 3.74
C LYS A 56 15.96 8.23 2.24
N ARG A 57 16.75 7.21 1.86
CA ARG A 57 16.92 6.84 0.45
C ARG A 57 15.70 6.04 -0.04
N PRO A 58 15.21 6.25 -1.28
CA PRO A 58 14.06 5.52 -1.82
C PRO A 58 14.19 3.99 -1.78
N ARG A 59 15.40 3.46 -2.02
CA ARG A 59 15.67 2.01 -1.97
C ARG A 59 15.52 1.38 -0.59
N ASP A 60 15.56 2.20 0.46
CA ASP A 60 15.39 1.74 1.84
C ASP A 60 13.90 1.72 2.24
N CYS A 61 12.98 2.06 1.34
CA CYS A 61 11.53 1.98 1.54
C CYS A 61 11.01 0.55 1.28
N THR A 62 11.05 -0.32 2.29
CA THR A 62 10.70 -1.74 2.17
C THR A 62 9.55 -2.14 3.09
N TYR A 63 8.91 -3.28 2.82
CA TYR A 63 7.83 -3.81 3.65
C TYR A 63 8.25 -4.18 5.08
N GLU A 64 9.56 -4.36 5.33
CA GLU A 64 10.10 -4.66 6.67
C GLU A 64 9.87 -3.51 7.67
N GLN A 65 9.59 -2.30 7.17
CA GLN A 65 9.28 -1.14 8.00
C GLN A 65 7.85 -1.15 8.54
N LEU A 66 6.96 -1.93 7.94
CA LEU A 66 5.58 -1.97 8.36
C LEU A 66 5.48 -2.82 9.61
N GLU A 67 4.66 -2.36 10.56
CA GLU A 67 4.33 -3.16 11.72
C GLU A 67 3.62 -4.43 11.24
N VAL A 68 4.31 -5.57 11.38
CA VAL A 68 3.68 -6.87 11.27
C VAL A 68 2.82 -6.99 12.51
N VAL A 69 1.52 -6.75 12.39
CA VAL A 69 0.57 -7.15 13.43
C VAL A 69 0.79 -8.65 13.59
N PRO A 70 1.37 -9.12 14.72
CA PRO A 70 1.41 -10.55 14.98
C PRO A 70 -0.04 -11.00 14.91
N PRO A 71 -0.36 -12.19 14.35
CA PRO A 71 -1.72 -12.69 14.44
C PRO A 71 -2.06 -12.82 15.92
N HIS A 72 -2.62 -11.77 16.50
CA HIS A 72 -3.10 -11.75 17.86
C HIS A 72 -4.23 -12.79 17.88
N GLU A 73 -3.97 -13.85 18.63
CA GLU A 73 -4.97 -14.83 19.11
C GLU A 73 -5.54 -15.88 18.16
N LEU A 74 -5.03 -16.08 16.94
CA LEU A 74 -5.39 -17.33 16.24
C LEU A 74 -4.89 -18.56 17.03
N LYS A 75 -3.68 -18.47 17.62
CA LYS A 75 -3.17 -19.54 18.49
C LYS A 75 -4.04 -19.78 19.73
N ALA A 76 -4.59 -18.74 20.34
CA ALA A 76 -5.44 -18.88 21.53
C ALA A 76 -6.79 -19.52 21.19
N ILE A 77 -7.40 -19.12 20.07
CA ILE A 77 -8.68 -19.69 19.58
C ILE A 77 -8.51 -21.16 19.19
N PHE A 78 -7.42 -21.52 18.50
CA PHE A 78 -7.16 -22.89 18.05
C PHE A 78 -6.45 -23.78 19.09
N ALA A 79 -5.96 -23.25 20.21
CA ALA A 79 -5.36 -24.05 21.29
C ALA A 79 -6.41 -24.75 22.19
N THR A 80 -7.64 -24.23 22.24
CA THR A 80 -8.72 -24.73 23.12
C THR A 80 -9.51 -25.90 22.51
N SER A 81 -9.24 -26.26 21.25
CA SER A 81 -9.95 -27.33 20.52
C SER A 81 -9.29 -28.71 20.68
N ARG A 82 -8.89 -29.11 21.89
CA ARG A 82 -8.38 -30.46 22.13
C ARG A 82 -9.14 -31.17 23.24
#